data_AF-A0A958PSZ2-F1
#
_entry.id   AF-A0A958PSZ2-F1
#
_cell.length_a   1.000
_cell.length_b   1.000
_cell.length_c   1.000
_cell.angle_alpha   90.00
_cell.angle_beta   90.00
_cell.angle_gamma   90.00
#
_symmetry.space_group_name_H-M   'P 1'
#
loop_
_entity.id
_entity.type
_entity.pdbx_description
1 polymer ?
#
loop_
_entity_poly.entity_id
_entity_poly.type
_entity_poly.pdbx_seq_one_letter_code
_entity_poly.pdbx_strand_id
1 'polypeptide(L)'
;MSSQRSKPTSIIRSEAGIITVDYLFAFSLVMGFSALLFALTFTLSVAEITQYITFATARTYYGSHIDMTTQKDLAKVKYSQLVNHPVFKPLYSNGWFQVDSETEPDDFSSFYDGGPKDVFHGVRVNFIASMLDFHIPFYGSTSSTETEGGGFSTVIGSYLGREPTVNECIQLFAADRWAQLRALDSSYSQNTTENGYQVITDNGC
;
A
#
# COMPACT_ATOMS: atom_id res chain seq x y z
N MET A 1 -87.05 39.11 -9.06
CA MET A 1 -85.67 39.28 -8.54
C MET A 1 -85.15 37.91 -8.14
N SER A 2 -84.38 37.24 -9.00
CA SER A 2 -83.75 35.94 -8.72
C SER A 2 -82.24 36.16 -8.75
N SER A 3 -81.61 36.02 -7.59
CA SER A 3 -80.17 36.23 -7.40
C SER A 3 -79.44 34.92 -7.71
N GLN A 4 -78.71 34.88 -8.83
CA GLN A 4 -77.80 33.78 -9.15
C GLN A 4 -76.56 33.87 -8.25
N ARG A 5 -76.44 32.95 -7.30
CA ARG A 5 -75.19 32.72 -6.55
C ARG A 5 -74.14 32.11 -7.49
N SER A 6 -73.05 32.82 -7.74
CA SER A 6 -71.85 32.27 -8.36
C SER A 6 -71.20 31.25 -7.42
N LYS A 7 -70.86 30.07 -7.95
CA LYS A 7 -70.06 29.06 -7.23
C LYS A 7 -68.61 29.53 -7.17
N PRO A 8 -67.90 29.35 -6.04
CA PRO A 8 -66.49 29.68 -5.95
C PRO A 8 -65.69 28.69 -6.80
N THR A 9 -64.88 29.22 -7.72
CA THR A 9 -63.90 28.47 -8.49
C THR A 9 -62.79 28.05 -7.53
N SER A 10 -62.77 26.79 -7.10
CA SER A 10 -61.64 26.25 -6.35
C SER A 10 -60.42 26.22 -7.28
N ILE A 11 -59.44 27.08 -7.02
CA ILE A 11 -58.11 26.96 -7.61
C ILE A 11 -57.55 25.63 -7.09
N ILE A 12 -57.54 24.59 -7.93
CA ILE A 12 -56.85 23.35 -7.62
C ILE A 12 -55.36 23.67 -7.61
N ARG A 13 -54.79 23.91 -6.43
CA ARG A 13 -53.34 23.95 -6.22
C ARG A 13 -52.81 22.54 -6.38
N SER A 14 -52.15 22.29 -7.51
CA SER A 14 -51.46 21.03 -7.77
C SER A 14 -50.16 20.96 -6.97
N GLU A 15 -50.24 20.52 -5.72
CA GLU A 15 -49.08 20.31 -4.83
C GLU A 15 -48.19 19.11 -5.25
N ALA A 16 -48.70 18.23 -6.12
CA ALA A 16 -47.98 17.05 -6.59
C ALA A 16 -46.69 17.40 -7.35
N GLY A 17 -46.65 18.55 -8.04
CA GLY A 17 -45.46 19.02 -8.74
C GLY A 17 -44.32 19.40 -7.78
N ILE A 18 -44.64 20.08 -6.68
CA ILE A 18 -43.66 20.48 -5.67
C ILE A 18 -43.12 19.24 -4.93
N ILE A 19 -43.98 18.28 -4.59
CA ILE A 19 -43.58 17.02 -3.96
C ILE A 19 -42.63 16.21 -4.86
N THR A 20 -42.89 16.17 -6.17
CA THR A 20 -42.04 15.44 -7.12
C THR A 20 -40.65 16.08 -7.24
N VAL A 21 -40.57 17.41 -7.25
CA VAL A 21 -39.29 18.14 -7.31
C VAL A 21 -38.47 17.90 -6.03
N ASP A 22 -39.10 17.98 -4.85
CA ASP A 22 -38.42 17.74 -3.58
C ASP A 22 -37.92 16.29 -3.47
N TYR A 23 -38.72 15.32 -3.93
CA TYR A 23 -38.31 13.92 -4.01
C TYR A 23 -37.12 13.71 -4.95
N LEU A 24 -37.14 14.29 -6.16
CA LEU A 24 -36.03 14.17 -7.11
C LEU A 24 -34.74 14.82 -6.57
N PHE A 25 -34.87 15.96 -5.91
CA PHE A 25 -33.75 16.62 -5.26
C PHE A 25 -33.16 15.75 -4.14
N ALA A 26 -34.00 15.29 -3.20
CA ALA A 26 -33.58 14.42 -2.11
C ALA A 26 -32.97 13.10 -2.63
N PHE A 27 -33.57 12.49 -3.64
CA PHE A 27 -33.04 11.27 -4.27
C PHE A 27 -31.67 11.49 -4.89
N SER A 28 -31.49 12.59 -5.64
CA SER A 28 -30.19 12.94 -6.23
C SER A 28 -29.11 13.17 -5.18
N LEU A 29 -29.48 13.81 -4.06
CA LEU A 29 -28.59 14.07 -2.94
C LEU A 29 -28.16 12.75 -2.28
N VAL A 30 -29.12 11.85 -1.99
CA VAL A 30 -28.84 10.53 -1.40
C VAL A 30 -27.96 9.68 -2.31
N MET A 31 -28.24 9.66 -3.62
CA MET A 31 -27.43 8.93 -4.59
C MET A 31 -26.01 9.51 -4.69
N GLY A 32 -25.88 10.84 -4.66
CA GLY A 32 -24.58 11.53 -4.67
C GLY A 32 -23.72 11.18 -3.46
N PHE A 33 -24.29 11.27 -2.25
CA PHE A 33 -23.58 10.88 -1.03
C PHE A 33 -23.24 9.38 -1.01
N SER A 34 -24.13 8.53 -1.52
CA SER A 34 -23.89 7.09 -1.62
C SER A 34 -22.74 6.77 -2.57
N ALA A 35 -22.66 7.43 -3.73
CA ALA A 35 -21.55 7.29 -4.67
C ALA A 35 -20.22 7.77 -4.07
N LEU A 36 -20.22 8.89 -3.34
CA LEU A 36 -19.04 9.41 -2.66
C LEU A 36 -18.54 8.46 -1.55
N LEU A 37 -19.45 7.96 -0.71
CA LEU A 37 -19.12 6.99 0.33
C LEU A 37 -18.62 5.67 -0.27
N PHE A 38 -19.22 5.22 -1.38
CA PHE A 38 -18.73 4.06 -2.11
C PHE A 38 -17.30 4.28 -2.63
N ALA A 39 -17.02 5.41 -3.28
CA ALA A 39 -15.69 5.71 -3.80
C ALA A 39 -14.63 5.74 -2.68
N LEU A 40 -14.94 6.36 -1.54
CA LEU A 40 -14.04 6.37 -0.38
C LEU A 40 -13.82 4.96 0.17
N THR A 41 -14.89 4.24 0.53
CA THR A 41 -14.78 2.90 1.13
C THR A 41 -14.11 1.90 0.20
N PHE A 42 -14.37 1.98 -1.09
CA PHE A 42 -13.72 1.13 -2.08
C PHE A 42 -12.23 1.48 -2.23
N THR A 43 -11.87 2.77 -2.25
CA THR A 43 -10.47 3.20 -2.28
C THR A 43 -9.70 2.70 -1.06
N LEU A 44 -10.27 2.82 0.15
CA LEU A 44 -9.64 2.29 1.36
C LEU A 44 -9.47 0.77 1.29
N SER A 45 -10.47 0.05 0.76
CA SER A 45 -10.38 -1.41 0.61
C SER A 45 -9.26 -1.82 -0.33
N VAL A 46 -9.08 -1.12 -1.46
CA VAL A 46 -7.98 -1.40 -2.41
C VAL A 46 -6.62 -0.98 -1.83
N ALA A 47 -6.57 0.09 -1.02
CA ALA A 47 -5.36 0.47 -0.29
C ALA A 47 -4.93 -0.65 0.69
N GLU A 48 -5.87 -1.26 1.43
CA GLU A 48 -5.57 -2.39 2.33
C GLU A 48 -5.09 -3.64 1.56
N ILE A 49 -5.69 -3.95 0.40
CA ILE A 49 -5.21 -5.02 -0.48
C ILE A 49 -3.76 -4.75 -0.89
N THR A 50 -3.47 -3.50 -1.27
CA THR A 50 -2.12 -3.09 -1.68
C THR A 50 -1.13 -3.19 -0.51
N GLN A 51 -1.53 -2.79 0.70
CA GLN A 51 -0.74 -2.98 1.92
C GLN A 51 -0.45 -4.46 2.21
N TYR A 52 -1.42 -5.35 1.97
CA TYR A 52 -1.19 -6.78 2.11
C TYR A 52 -0.19 -7.31 1.07
N ILE A 53 -0.28 -6.83 -0.18
CA ILE A 53 0.67 -7.18 -1.24
C ILE A 53 2.08 -6.72 -0.87
N THR A 54 2.26 -5.48 -0.41
CA THR A 54 3.57 -4.98 0.02
C THR A 54 4.09 -5.75 1.23
N PHE A 55 3.23 -6.11 2.19
CA PHE A 55 3.60 -6.91 3.35
C PHE A 55 4.05 -8.32 2.97
N ALA A 56 3.29 -9.02 2.11
CA ALA A 56 3.63 -10.35 1.63
C ALA A 56 4.95 -10.35 0.83
N THR A 57 5.18 -9.29 0.07
CA THR A 57 6.42 -9.06 -0.67
C THR A 57 7.59 -8.80 0.28
N ALA A 58 7.42 -7.90 1.25
CA ALA A 58 8.42 -7.60 2.28
C ALA A 58 8.77 -8.84 3.11
N ARG A 59 7.81 -9.71 3.40
CA ARG A 59 8.06 -10.98 4.10
C ARG A 59 8.88 -11.95 3.25
N THR A 60 8.73 -11.90 1.93
CA THR A 60 9.57 -12.70 1.02
C THR A 60 10.98 -12.14 0.97
N TYR A 61 11.13 -10.81 0.96
CA TYR A 61 12.43 -10.14 1.07
C TYR A 61 13.13 -10.40 2.41
N TYR A 62 12.35 -10.50 3.50
CA TYR A 62 12.86 -10.76 4.85
C TYR A 62 13.61 -12.09 4.95
N GLY A 63 13.18 -13.13 4.21
CA GLY A 63 13.78 -14.45 4.29
C GLY A 63 15.26 -14.49 3.89
N SER A 64 16.10 -15.15 4.68
CA SER A 64 17.52 -15.34 4.35
C SER A 64 17.69 -16.13 3.05
N HIS A 65 18.60 -15.68 2.19
CA HIS A 65 19.08 -16.43 1.03
C HIS A 65 20.62 -16.38 0.96
N ILE A 66 21.21 -17.08 0.00
CA ILE A 66 22.67 -17.11 -0.23
C ILE A 66 23.24 -15.70 -0.38
N ASP A 67 22.57 -14.85 -1.16
CA ASP A 67 22.99 -13.50 -1.51
C ASP A 67 21.79 -12.53 -1.53
N MET A 68 22.09 -11.25 -1.35
CA MET A 68 21.09 -10.17 -1.25
C MET A 68 20.36 -9.93 -2.57
N THR A 69 21.03 -10.16 -3.71
CA THR A 69 20.42 -9.99 -5.03
C THR A 69 19.28 -10.99 -5.21
N THR A 70 19.51 -12.25 -4.87
CA THR A 70 18.48 -13.28 -4.92
C THR A 70 17.30 -12.97 -3.98
N GLN A 71 17.55 -12.42 -2.78
CA GLN A 71 16.45 -11.96 -1.89
C GLN A 71 15.59 -10.87 -2.55
N LYS A 72 16.22 -9.87 -3.18
CA LYS A 72 15.53 -8.80 -3.89
C LYS A 72 14.74 -9.34 -5.09
N ASP A 73 15.33 -10.25 -5.85
CA ASP A 73 14.69 -10.84 -7.03
C ASP A 73 13.46 -11.69 -6.65
N LEU A 74 13.55 -12.50 -5.58
CA LEU A 74 12.42 -13.27 -5.09
C LEU A 74 11.25 -12.38 -4.64
N ALA A 75 11.56 -11.26 -4.00
CA ALA A 75 10.56 -10.26 -3.64
C ALA A 75 9.94 -9.61 -4.89
N LYS A 76 10.73 -9.20 -5.88
CA LYS A 76 10.22 -8.67 -7.17
C LYS A 76 9.30 -9.66 -7.87
N VAL A 77 9.68 -10.93 -7.92
CA VAL A 77 8.86 -12.01 -8.48
C VAL A 77 7.55 -12.14 -7.69
N LYS A 78 7.60 -12.14 -6.36
CA LYS A 78 6.39 -12.24 -5.53
C LYS A 78 5.44 -11.07 -5.76
N TYR A 79 5.97 -9.85 -5.84
CA TYR A 79 5.18 -8.67 -6.13
C TYR A 79 4.47 -8.77 -7.47
N SER A 80 5.22 -9.09 -8.53
CA SER A 80 4.69 -9.26 -9.87
C SER A 80 3.61 -10.35 -9.93
N GLN A 81 3.80 -11.47 -9.23
CA GLN A 81 2.80 -12.53 -9.12
C GLN A 81 1.49 -12.05 -8.46
N LEU A 82 1.58 -11.22 -7.41
CA LEU A 82 0.42 -10.73 -6.68
C LEU A 82 -0.34 -9.66 -7.47
N VAL A 83 0.36 -8.66 -8.02
CA VAL A 83 -0.27 -7.58 -8.79
C VAL A 83 -0.90 -8.11 -10.09
N ASN A 84 -0.24 -9.07 -10.75
CA ASN A 84 -0.76 -9.68 -11.97
C ASN A 84 -1.73 -10.85 -11.72
N HIS A 85 -2.03 -11.17 -10.46
CA HIS A 85 -2.97 -12.26 -10.14
C HIS A 85 -4.35 -11.96 -10.74
N PRO A 86 -5.07 -12.94 -11.33
CA PRO A 86 -6.37 -12.70 -12.00
C PRO A 86 -7.42 -11.98 -11.14
N VAL A 87 -7.34 -12.13 -9.82
CA VAL A 87 -8.25 -11.47 -8.86
C VAL A 87 -7.90 -10.00 -8.64
N PHE A 88 -6.62 -9.65 -8.61
CA PHE A 88 -6.15 -8.31 -8.24
C PHE A 88 -5.85 -7.44 -9.45
N LYS A 89 -5.37 -8.03 -10.55
CA LYS A 89 -5.06 -7.33 -11.80
C LYS A 89 -6.18 -6.39 -12.27
N PRO A 90 -7.47 -6.78 -12.25
CA PRO A 90 -8.55 -5.88 -12.67
C PRO A 90 -8.68 -4.61 -11.82
N LEU A 91 -8.25 -4.64 -10.55
CA LEU A 91 -8.27 -3.47 -9.66
C LEU A 91 -7.28 -2.40 -10.11
N TYR A 92 -6.14 -2.80 -10.69
CA TYR A 92 -5.05 -1.91 -11.09
C TYR A 92 -5.04 -1.59 -12.60
N SER A 93 -5.81 -2.32 -13.41
CA SER A 93 -5.86 -2.12 -14.87
C SER A 93 -7.08 -1.33 -15.36
N ASN A 94 -8.04 -1.02 -14.46
CA ASN A 94 -9.29 -0.34 -14.81
C ASN A 94 -9.18 1.20 -14.85
N GLY A 95 -8.01 1.75 -14.49
CA GLY A 95 -7.76 3.20 -14.45
C GLY A 95 -8.26 3.89 -13.18
N TRP A 96 -8.89 3.19 -12.24
CA TRP A 96 -9.31 3.75 -10.95
C TRP A 96 -8.18 3.75 -9.93
N PHE A 97 -7.36 2.70 -9.97
CA PHE A 97 -6.18 2.56 -9.13
C PHE A 97 -4.99 2.18 -9.97
N GLN A 98 -3.82 2.70 -9.60
CA GLN A 98 -2.55 2.35 -10.22
C GLN A 98 -1.52 2.09 -9.14
N VAL A 99 -0.63 1.15 -9.41
CA VAL A 99 0.54 0.86 -8.60
C VAL A 99 1.76 0.79 -9.50
N ASP A 100 2.95 0.95 -8.94
CA ASP A 100 4.18 0.79 -9.71
C ASP A 100 4.22 -0.58 -10.41
N SER A 101 4.74 -0.64 -11.63
CA SER A 101 4.85 -1.90 -12.38
C SER A 101 5.85 -2.87 -11.74
N GLU A 102 6.83 -2.32 -11.03
CA GLU A 102 7.87 -3.04 -10.32
C GLU A 102 8.06 -2.43 -8.93
N THR A 103 8.58 -3.23 -8.01
CA THR A 103 8.96 -2.76 -6.69
C THR A 103 10.45 -2.96 -6.48
N GLU A 104 11.06 -2.09 -5.68
CA GLU A 104 12.47 -2.19 -5.31
C GLU A 104 12.55 -2.44 -3.81
N PRO A 105 12.81 -3.68 -3.36
CA PRO A 105 13.09 -3.94 -1.96
C PRO A 105 14.42 -3.29 -1.58
N ASP A 106 14.43 -2.45 -0.55
CA ASP A 106 15.66 -1.80 -0.10
C ASP A 106 15.59 -1.30 1.34
N ASP A 107 16.68 -0.65 1.78
CA ASP A 107 16.67 0.26 2.92
C ASP A 107 16.04 1.61 2.54
N PHE A 108 15.00 1.99 3.26
CA PHE A 108 14.33 3.28 3.12
C PHE A 108 14.60 4.23 4.28
N SER A 109 15.66 3.99 5.07
CA SER A 109 16.06 4.84 6.19
C SER A 109 16.29 6.29 5.78
N SER A 110 16.76 6.53 4.56
CA SER A 110 16.97 7.88 4.01
C SER A 110 15.69 8.72 3.90
N PHE A 111 14.51 8.09 3.94
CA PHE A 111 13.23 8.80 3.92
C PHE A 111 12.79 9.27 5.31
N TYR A 112 13.43 8.77 6.37
CA TYR A 112 13.08 9.06 7.75
C TYR A 112 14.30 9.65 8.46
N ASP A 113 14.33 10.98 8.62
CA ASP A 113 15.41 11.68 9.30
C ASP A 113 15.62 11.13 10.73
N GLY A 114 16.82 10.61 11.01
CA GLY A 114 17.28 10.30 12.36
C GLY A 114 16.88 8.94 12.93
N GLY A 115 16.32 8.03 12.13
CA GLY A 115 16.01 6.66 12.58
C GLY A 115 17.25 5.74 12.63
N PRO A 116 17.20 4.62 13.39
CA PRO A 116 18.22 3.58 13.30
C PRO A 116 18.24 3.01 11.88
N LYS A 117 19.43 2.84 11.30
CA LYS A 117 19.62 2.54 9.87
C LYS A 117 19.07 1.19 9.41
N ASP A 118 18.68 0.31 10.33
CA ASP A 118 18.32 -1.08 10.00
C ASP A 118 16.83 -1.39 10.17
N VAL A 119 16.00 -0.38 10.49
CA VAL A 119 14.55 -0.59 10.78
C VAL A 119 13.69 -0.45 9.52
N PHE A 120 14.20 0.24 8.50
CA PHE A 120 13.43 0.61 7.31
C PHE A 120 13.74 -0.28 6.09
N HIS A 121 14.24 -1.50 6.32
CA HIS A 121 14.34 -2.50 5.27
C HIS A 121 12.96 -3.09 4.97
N GLY A 122 12.59 -3.07 3.69
CA GLY A 122 11.28 -3.55 3.29
C GLY A 122 10.98 -3.31 1.82
N VAL A 123 9.70 -3.06 1.54
CA VAL A 123 9.17 -2.90 0.19
C VAL A 123 8.25 -1.69 0.18
N ARG A 124 8.33 -0.87 -0.86
CA ARG A 124 7.48 0.30 -1.09
C ARG A 124 6.94 0.31 -2.51
N VAL A 125 5.73 0.84 -2.65
CA VAL A 125 5.08 1.06 -3.94
C VAL A 125 4.30 2.37 -3.88
N ASN A 126 4.30 3.11 -4.98
CA ASN A 126 3.38 4.21 -5.17
C ASN A 126 1.99 3.65 -5.44
N PHE A 127 0.99 4.22 -4.79
CA PHE A 127 -0.41 3.93 -4.99
C PHE A 127 -1.11 5.22 -5.43
N ILE A 128 -1.79 5.15 -6.56
CA ILE A 128 -2.52 6.27 -7.14
C ILE A 128 -4.00 5.90 -7.18
N ALA A 129 -4.83 6.72 -6.55
CA ALA A 129 -6.29 6.60 -6.55
C ALA A 129 -6.91 7.70 -7.41
N SER A 130 -7.04 7.43 -8.70
CA SER A 130 -7.74 8.29 -9.66
C SER A 130 -9.25 8.31 -9.41
N MET A 131 -9.80 7.30 -8.75
CA MET A 131 -11.22 7.26 -8.40
C MET A 131 -11.66 8.42 -7.50
N LEU A 132 -10.77 9.00 -6.69
CA LEU A 132 -11.10 10.12 -5.80
C LEU A 132 -10.97 11.50 -6.47
N ASP A 133 -10.54 11.52 -7.74
CA ASP A 133 -10.41 12.73 -8.54
C ASP A 133 -11.77 13.07 -9.18
N PHE A 134 -12.55 13.87 -8.47
CA PHE A 134 -13.88 14.29 -8.92
C PHE A 134 -13.92 15.79 -9.12
N HIS A 135 -14.60 16.23 -10.17
CA HIS A 135 -14.94 17.62 -10.35
C HIS A 135 -16.31 17.92 -9.72
N ILE A 136 -16.30 18.62 -8.59
CA ILE A 136 -17.53 19.01 -7.90
C ILE A 136 -18.03 20.33 -8.53
N PRO A 137 -19.25 20.38 -9.09
CA PRO A 137 -19.82 21.62 -9.60
C PRO A 137 -19.77 22.72 -8.53
N PHE A 138 -19.33 23.92 -8.90
CA PHE A 138 -19.14 25.10 -8.03
C PHE A 138 -17.98 25.05 -7.04
N TYR A 139 -17.42 23.87 -6.73
CA TYR A 139 -16.32 23.71 -5.78
C TYR A 139 -14.98 23.34 -6.44
N GLY A 140 -14.99 22.95 -7.73
CA GLY A 140 -13.79 22.63 -8.49
C GLY A 140 -13.33 21.18 -8.34
N SER A 141 -12.09 20.91 -8.73
CA SER A 141 -11.47 19.58 -8.59
C SER A 141 -11.18 19.26 -7.13
N THR A 142 -11.29 17.98 -6.75
CA THR A 142 -10.81 17.49 -5.45
C THR A 142 -9.28 17.32 -5.40
N SER A 143 -8.61 17.28 -6.55
CA SER A 143 -7.15 17.22 -6.66
C SER A 143 -6.53 18.63 -6.69
N SER A 144 -5.43 18.81 -5.95
CA SER A 144 -4.68 20.07 -5.87
C SER A 144 -3.64 20.23 -6.99
N THR A 145 -3.45 19.20 -7.81
CA THR A 145 -2.51 19.20 -8.93
C THR A 145 -3.27 19.49 -10.22
N GLU A 146 -2.92 20.59 -10.90
CA GLU A 146 -3.57 21.03 -12.15
C GLU A 146 -3.36 20.08 -13.35
N THR A 147 -2.65 18.96 -13.15
CA THR A 147 -2.63 17.84 -14.09
C THR A 147 -3.91 17.04 -13.97
N GLU A 148 -4.87 17.32 -14.87
CA GLU A 148 -6.06 16.51 -15.09
C GLU A 148 -5.72 15.01 -15.11
N GLY A 149 -6.28 14.23 -14.19
CA GLY A 149 -6.20 12.76 -14.19
C GLY A 149 -5.09 12.14 -13.34
N GLY A 150 -4.35 12.93 -12.55
CA GLY A 150 -3.27 12.42 -11.70
C GLY A 150 -3.73 11.59 -10.50
N GLY A 151 -4.96 11.81 -10.00
CA GLY A 151 -5.46 11.13 -8.80
C GLY A 151 -4.73 11.49 -7.50
N PHE A 152 -5.23 10.98 -6.38
CA PHE A 152 -4.50 11.07 -5.10
C PHE A 152 -3.37 10.05 -5.07
N SER A 153 -2.14 10.50 -4.86
CA SER A 153 -0.96 9.62 -4.78
C SER A 153 -0.44 9.52 -3.35
N THR A 154 -0.09 8.31 -2.93
CA THR A 154 0.57 8.03 -1.65
C THR A 154 1.56 6.88 -1.82
N VAL A 155 2.50 6.75 -0.88
CA VAL A 155 3.44 5.63 -0.86
C VAL A 155 3.00 4.62 0.19
N ILE A 156 2.74 3.39 -0.26
CA ILE A 156 2.41 2.27 0.62
C ILE A 156 3.70 1.46 0.82
N GLY A 157 4.12 1.35 2.09
CA GLY A 157 5.34 0.67 2.47
C GLY A 157 5.10 -0.38 3.55
N SER A 158 5.91 -1.44 3.53
CA SER A 158 5.97 -2.44 4.60
C SER A 158 7.42 -2.69 4.96
N TYR A 159 7.78 -2.42 6.21
CA TYR A 159 9.13 -2.56 6.73
C TYR A 159 9.13 -3.68 7.78
N LEU A 160 9.81 -4.77 7.46
CA LEU A 160 9.90 -5.95 8.33
C LEU A 160 11.34 -6.20 8.79
N GLY A 161 12.29 -5.37 8.38
CA GLY A 161 13.71 -5.68 8.52
C GLY A 161 14.16 -6.65 7.44
N ARG A 162 15.34 -7.23 7.63
CA ARG A 162 15.91 -8.24 6.74
C ARG A 162 16.76 -9.21 7.55
N GLU A 163 16.62 -10.51 7.26
CA GLU A 163 17.57 -11.50 7.77
C GLU A 163 18.89 -11.43 6.98
N PRO A 164 20.05 -11.49 7.67
CA PRO A 164 21.34 -11.54 7.00
C PRO A 164 21.41 -12.74 6.04
N THR A 165 22.09 -12.55 4.92
CA THR A 165 22.31 -13.61 3.94
C THR A 165 23.30 -14.64 4.48
N VAL A 166 23.31 -15.84 3.89
CA VAL A 166 24.28 -16.89 4.26
C VAL A 166 25.72 -16.38 4.11
N ASN A 167 26.00 -15.61 3.05
CA ASN A 167 27.32 -15.04 2.84
C ASN A 167 27.69 -14.01 3.92
N GLU A 168 26.77 -13.09 4.26
CA GLU A 168 26.99 -12.14 5.36
C GLU A 168 27.18 -12.84 6.70
N CYS A 169 26.41 -13.90 6.95
CA CYS A 169 26.50 -14.74 8.13
C CYS A 169 27.90 -15.33 8.31
N ILE A 170 28.42 -15.97 7.26
CA ILE A 170 29.69 -16.68 7.31
C ILE A 170 30.86 -15.67 7.32
N GLN A 171 30.79 -14.65 6.46
CA GLN A 171 31.91 -13.75 6.25
C GLN A 171 32.04 -12.67 7.31
N LEU A 172 30.93 -12.19 7.88
CA LEU A 172 30.94 -11.14 8.89
C LEU A 172 30.81 -11.76 10.28
N PHE A 173 29.69 -12.43 10.55
CA PHE A 173 29.40 -12.89 11.91
C PHE A 173 30.29 -14.06 12.35
N ALA A 174 30.43 -15.09 11.52
CA ALA A 174 31.22 -16.26 11.90
C ALA A 174 32.72 -15.95 11.93
N ALA A 175 33.21 -15.10 11.03
CA ALA A 175 34.60 -14.66 11.01
C ALA A 175 34.94 -13.75 12.20
N ASP A 176 34.11 -12.74 12.49
CA ASP A 176 34.31 -11.83 13.64
C ASP A 176 34.20 -12.58 14.96
N ARG A 177 33.23 -13.48 15.09
CA ARG A 177 33.10 -14.34 16.27
C ARG A 177 34.38 -15.16 16.49
N TRP A 178 34.92 -15.76 15.43
CA TRP A 178 36.17 -16.51 15.53
C TRP A 178 37.37 -15.61 15.89
N ALA A 179 37.42 -14.38 15.36
CA ALA A 179 38.44 -13.41 15.73
C ALA A 179 38.37 -13.05 17.23
N GLN A 180 37.17 -12.82 17.77
CA GLN A 180 36.95 -12.53 19.18
C GLN A 180 37.28 -13.71 20.09
N LEU A 181 36.91 -14.94 19.70
CA LEU A 181 37.26 -16.15 20.45
C LEU A 181 38.77 -16.34 20.56
N ARG A 182 39.52 -16.11 19.47
CA ARG A 182 40.99 -16.14 19.52
C ARG A 182 41.59 -15.03 20.37
N ALA A 183 40.90 -13.91 20.56
CA ALA A 183 41.34 -12.81 21.41
C ALA A 183 41.09 -13.06 22.90
N LEU A 184 40.17 -13.95 23.26
CA LEU A 184 39.82 -14.27 24.65
C LEU A 184 40.90 -15.11 25.35
N ASP A 185 41.47 -16.12 24.68
CA ASP A 185 42.50 -16.98 25.27
C ASP A 185 43.44 -17.59 24.22
N SER A 186 44.73 -17.66 24.54
CA SER A 186 45.79 -18.24 23.69
C SER A 186 45.63 -19.74 23.40
N SER A 187 44.83 -20.46 24.18
CA SER A 187 44.46 -21.85 23.90
C SER A 187 43.63 -21.99 22.62
N TYR A 188 42.84 -20.97 22.26
CA TYR A 188 42.04 -20.96 21.03
C TYR A 188 42.85 -20.64 19.77
N SER A 189 44.05 -20.06 19.90
CA SER A 189 44.90 -19.73 18.75
C SER A 189 45.73 -20.92 18.24
N GLN A 190 45.80 -22.03 19.00
CA GLN A 190 46.49 -23.26 18.59
C GLN A 190 45.63 -24.19 17.74
N ASN A 191 44.30 -24.00 17.71
CA ASN A 191 43.41 -24.74 16.82
C ASN A 191 43.41 -24.10 15.42
N THR A 192 44.16 -24.70 14.50
CA THR A 192 44.21 -24.27 13.10
C THR A 192 42.92 -24.63 12.37
N THR A 193 42.58 -23.78 11.39
CA THR A 193 41.36 -23.79 10.59
C THR A 193 41.12 -25.05 9.75
N GLU A 194 42.06 -26.00 9.68
CA GLU A 194 41.82 -27.29 9.04
C GLU A 194 40.87 -28.20 9.85
N ASN A 195 40.78 -28.01 11.18
CA ASN A 195 39.89 -28.79 12.05
C ASN A 195 39.26 -28.00 13.24
N GLY A 196 39.60 -26.72 13.43
CA GLY A 196 39.34 -26.00 14.69
C GLY A 196 38.05 -25.17 14.78
N TYR A 197 37.65 -24.48 13.71
CA TYR A 197 36.41 -23.70 13.70
C TYR A 197 35.35 -24.44 12.91
N GLN A 198 34.57 -25.26 13.60
CA GLN A 198 33.29 -25.69 13.04
C GLN A 198 32.35 -24.50 13.10
N VAL A 199 31.83 -24.09 11.93
CA VAL A 199 30.74 -23.13 11.87
C VAL A 199 29.57 -23.77 12.62
N ILE A 200 29.36 -23.35 13.86
CA ILE A 200 28.17 -23.72 14.62
C ILE A 200 27.03 -22.98 13.94
N THR A 201 26.33 -23.67 13.05
CA THR A 201 25.04 -23.29 12.49
C THR A 201 23.96 -23.62 13.51
N ASP A 202 24.03 -23.01 14.70
CA ASP A 202 22.99 -23.15 15.70
C ASP A 202 21.96 -22.05 15.47
N ASN A 203 20.86 -22.42 14.81
CA ASN A 203 19.57 -21.72 14.71
C ASN A 203 19.55 -20.24 14.26
N GLY A 204 20.68 -19.68 13.80
CA GLY A 204 20.74 -18.35 13.22
C GLY A 204 22.15 -17.91 12.89
N CYS A 205 22.23 -16.88 12.04
CA CYS A 205 23.01 -15.71 12.41
C CYS A 205 22.18 -14.98 13.49
#